data_AF-A0A5C8BSD4-F1
#
_entry.id   AF-A0A5C8BSD4-F1
#
_cell.length_a   1.000
_cell.length_b   1.000
_cell.length_c   1.000
_cell.angle_alpha   90.00
_cell.angle_beta   90.00
_cell.angle_gamma   90.00
#
_symmetry.space_group_name_H-M   'P 1'
#
loop_
_entity.id
_entity.type
_entity.pdbx_description
1 polymer ?
#
loop_
_entity_poly.entity_id
_entity_poly.type
_entity_poly.pdbx_seq_one_letter_code
_entity_poly.pdbx_strand_id
1 'polypeptide(L)'
;VENYPELKADKLYSKMMDDIQEQNENVGAAISIFNRNVELFNNHIQVFPNNLVNTMTLSKKAIRPFTDNLVTENFDYKPNF
;
A
#
# COMPACT_ATOMS: atom_id res chain seq x y z
N VAL A 1 41.18 21.02 -17.68
CA VAL A 1 39.87 20.81 -17.01
C VAL A 1 39.53 19.35 -17.18
N GLU A 2 39.87 18.51 -16.21
CA GLU A 2 39.54 17.09 -16.24
C GLU A 2 38.09 16.92 -15.80
N ASN A 3 37.24 16.64 -16.78
CA ASN A 3 35.83 16.37 -16.58
C ASN A 3 35.76 14.87 -16.30
N TYR A 4 35.55 14.47 -15.04
CA TYR A 4 35.29 13.08 -14.66
C TYR A 4 33.79 12.79 -14.84
N PRO A 5 33.34 12.23 -15.97
CA PRO A 5 31.94 11.89 -16.20
C PRO A 5 31.40 10.90 -15.16
N GLU A 6 32.25 10.02 -14.63
CA GLU A 6 31.90 9.09 -13.55
C GLU A 6 31.38 9.82 -12.30
N LEU A 7 31.98 10.95 -11.91
CA LEU A 7 31.54 11.72 -10.73
C LEU A 7 30.21 12.45 -10.94
N LYS A 8 29.84 12.72 -12.20
CA LYS A 8 28.52 13.25 -12.57
C LYS A 8 27.48 12.14 -12.65
N ALA A 9 27.85 10.97 -13.17
CA ALA A 9 27.00 9.79 -13.21
C ALA A 9 26.66 9.32 -11.79
N ASP A 10 27.65 9.21 -10.90
CA ASP A 10 27.48 8.78 -9.50
C ASP A 10 26.47 9.65 -8.73
N LYS A 11 26.54 10.97 -8.92
CA LYS A 11 25.58 11.92 -8.33
C LYS A 11 24.18 11.78 -8.93
N LEU A 12 24.08 11.52 -10.23
CA LEU A 12 22.78 11.29 -10.89
C LEU A 12 22.14 9.99 -10.41
N TYR A 13 22.92 8.92 -10.28
CA TYR A 13 22.46 7.64 -9.75
C TYR A 13 22.02 7.77 -8.29
N SER A 14 22.81 8.43 -7.44
CA SER A 14 22.46 8.66 -6.04
C SER A 14 21.12 9.41 -5.92
N LYS A 15 20.96 10.51 -6.68
CA LYS A 15 19.70 11.25 -6.72
C LYS A 15 18.54 10.40 -7.21
N MET A 16 18.74 9.60 -8.25
CA MET A 16 17.69 8.71 -8.76
C MET A 16 17.27 7.68 -7.70
N MET A 17 18.22 7.16 -6.92
CA MET A 17 17.91 6.23 -5.83
C MET A 17 17.13 6.91 -4.70
N ASP A 18 17.51 8.14 -4.33
CA ASP A 18 16.78 8.94 -3.35
C ASP A 18 15.34 9.21 -3.83
N ASP A 19 15.18 9.63 -5.09
CA ASP A 19 13.87 9.88 -5.70
C ASP A 19 13.03 8.58 -5.72
N ILE A 20 13.62 7.43 -6.07
CA ILE A 20 12.94 6.12 -6.04
C ILE A 20 12.49 5.78 -4.62
N GLN A 21 13.34 6.02 -3.61
CA GLN A 21 12.99 5.76 -2.22
C GLN A 21 11.81 6.62 -1.78
N GLU A 22 11.83 7.92 -2.08
CA GLU A 22 10.72 8.82 -1.76
C GLU A 22 9.42 8.37 -2.45
N GLN A 23 9.49 7.98 -3.73
CA GLN A 23 8.31 7.46 -4.43
C GLN A 23 7.78 6.17 -3.79
N ASN A 24 8.64 5.25 -3.36
CA ASN A 24 8.23 4.03 -2.68
C ASN A 24 7.55 4.32 -1.34
N GLU A 25 8.08 5.27 -0.55
CA GLU A 25 7.46 5.70 0.70
C GLU A 25 6.08 6.31 0.46
N ASN A 26 5.95 7.18 -0.55
CA ASN A 26 4.67 7.77 -0.94
C ASN A 26 3.64 6.72 -1.40
N VAL A 27 4.07 5.72 -2.18
CA VAL A 27 3.22 4.59 -2.60
C VAL A 27 2.78 3.77 -1.38
N GLY A 28 3.68 3.47 -0.44
CA GLY A 28 3.35 2.77 0.79
C GLY A 28 2.32 3.50 1.66
N ALA A 29 2.44 4.83 1.77
CA ALA A 29 1.46 5.66 2.45
C ALA A 29 0.10 5.64 1.74
N ALA A 30 0.09 5.75 0.41
CA ALA A 30 -1.13 5.69 -0.39
C ALA A 30 -1.87 4.34 -0.25
N ILE A 31 -1.14 3.22 -0.27
CA ILE A 31 -1.68 1.88 -0.03
C ILE A 31 -2.32 1.79 1.36
N SER A 32 -1.66 2.33 2.39
CA SER A 32 -2.16 2.33 3.76
C SER A 32 -3.48 3.12 3.87
N ILE A 33 -3.56 4.29 3.23
CA ILE A 33 -4.79 5.11 3.17
C ILE A 33 -5.89 4.36 2.41
N PHE A 34 -5.56 3.74 1.28
CA PHE A 34 -6.50 2.94 0.51
C PHE A 34 -7.09 1.81 1.35
N ASN A 35 -6.25 1.02 2.02
CA ASN A 35 -6.68 -0.11 2.85
C ASN A 35 -7.58 0.35 4.01
N ARG A 36 -7.26 1.48 4.64
CA ARG A 36 -8.12 2.07 5.67
C ARG A 36 -9.49 2.48 5.12
N ASN A 37 -9.54 3.05 3.92
CA ASN A 37 -10.82 3.40 3.29
C ASN A 37 -11.63 2.16 2.91
N VAL A 38 -10.96 1.10 2.43
CA VAL A 38 -11.59 -0.20 2.16
C VAL A 38 -12.17 -0.80 3.45
N GLU A 39 -11.43 -0.77 4.55
CA GLU A 39 -11.90 -1.21 5.86
C GLU A 39 -13.14 -0.42 6.31
N LEU A 40 -13.08 0.91 6.28
CA LEU A 40 -14.21 1.77 6.64
C LEU A 40 -15.45 1.47 5.79
N PHE A 41 -15.27 1.32 4.48
CA PHE A 41 -16.35 0.97 3.55
C PHE A 41 -16.95 -0.41 3.86
N ASN A 42 -16.11 -1.42 4.03
CA ASN A 42 -16.54 -2.78 4.34
C ASN A 42 -17.30 -2.84 5.66
N ASN A 43 -16.74 -2.23 6.71
CA ASN A 43 -17.41 -2.13 8.00
C ASN A 43 -18.74 -1.40 7.86
N HIS A 44 -18.81 -0.33 7.09
CA HIS A 44 -20.05 0.39 6.86
C HIS A 44 -21.14 -0.49 6.22
N ILE A 45 -20.81 -1.36 5.27
CA ILE A 45 -21.83 -2.18 4.58
C ILE A 45 -22.07 -3.55 5.24
N GLN A 46 -21.22 -3.98 6.17
CA GLN A 46 -21.29 -5.31 6.81
C GLN A 46 -21.72 -5.28 8.28
N VAL A 47 -21.62 -4.12 8.95
CA VAL A 47 -22.00 -3.97 10.36
C VAL A 47 -23.46 -3.53 10.50
N PHE A 48 -24.14 -4.03 11.52
CA PHE A 48 -25.51 -3.62 11.86
C PHE A 48 -25.57 -2.13 12.25
N PRO A 49 -26.61 -1.37 11.83
CA PRO A 49 -27.79 -1.80 11.06
C PRO A 49 -27.62 -1.75 9.55
N ASN A 50 -26.50 -1.22 9.07
CA ASN A 50 -26.30 -0.92 7.65
C ASN A 50 -26.24 -2.17 6.77
N ASN A 51 -25.79 -3.31 7.30
CA ASN A 51 -25.80 -4.57 6.56
C ASN A 51 -27.20 -4.99 6.08
N LEU A 52 -28.23 -4.78 6.91
CA LEU A 52 -29.61 -5.06 6.56
C LEU A 52 -30.08 -4.13 5.43
N VAL A 53 -29.82 -2.83 5.58
CA VAL A 53 -30.16 -1.83 4.56
C VAL A 53 -29.44 -2.15 3.25
N ASN A 54 -28.16 -2.49 3.31
CA ASN A 54 -27.36 -2.86 2.15
C ASN A 54 -27.94 -4.09 1.46
N THR A 55 -28.28 -5.17 2.18
CA THR A 55 -28.91 -6.36 1.60
C THR A 55 -30.28 -6.06 0.99
N MET A 56 -31.08 -5.17 1.58
CA MET A 56 -32.41 -4.82 1.08
C MET A 56 -32.40 -3.86 -0.12
N THR A 57 -31.34 -3.07 -0.31
CA THR A 57 -31.34 -1.97 -1.28
C THR A 57 -30.20 -2.10 -2.30
N LEU A 58 -28.97 -1.79 -1.90
CA LEU A 58 -27.84 -1.57 -2.81
C LEU A 58 -27.02 -2.83 -3.11
N SER A 59 -27.13 -3.87 -2.28
CA SER A 59 -26.43 -5.15 -2.37
C SER A 59 -24.92 -5.00 -2.67
N LYS A 60 -24.28 -3.98 -2.06
CA LYS A 60 -22.85 -3.73 -2.25
C LYS A 60 -22.05 -4.88 -1.65
N LYS A 61 -20.96 -5.23 -2.32
CA LYS A 61 -20.02 -6.27 -1.89
C LYS A 61 -18.80 -5.64 -1.24
N ALA A 62 -18.22 -6.36 -0.28
CA ALA A 62 -16.96 -5.95 0.33
C ALA A 62 -15.83 -5.87 -0.70
N ILE A 63 -15.01 -4.84 -0.57
CA ILE A 63 -13.83 -4.60 -1.38
C ILE A 63 -12.65 -5.33 -0.72
N ARG A 64 -11.77 -5.93 -1.52
CA ARG A 64 -10.56 -6.57 -1.00
C ARG A 64 -9.50 -5.48 -0.74
N PRO A 65 -8.87 -5.46 0.45
CA PRO A 65 -7.73 -4.57 0.67
C PRO A 65 -6.57 -4.99 -0.23
N PHE A 66 -5.68 -4.05 -0.51
CA PHE A 66 -4.43 -4.31 -1.18
C PHE A 66 -3.51 -5.12 -0.25
N THR A 67 -2.94 -6.19 -0.80
CA THR A 67 -1.98 -7.07 -0.11
C THR A 67 -0.77 -7.25 -1.02
N ASP A 68 0.42 -6.95 -0.52
CA ASP A 68 1.67 -7.25 -1.23
C ASP A 68 2.24 -8.56 -0.72
N ASN A 69 2.34 -9.56 -1.60
CA ASN A 69 2.88 -10.87 -1.26
C ASN A 69 4.37 -10.78 -0.86
N LEU A 70 5.13 -9.85 -1.45
CA LEU A 70 6.57 -9.69 -1.14
C LEU A 70 6.78 -9.16 0.29
N VAL A 71 5.93 -8.24 0.74
CA VAL A 71 5.97 -7.75 2.11
C VAL A 71 5.43 -8.80 3.08
N THR A 72 4.34 -9.48 2.72
CA THR A 72 3.65 -10.45 3.60
C THR A 72 4.48 -11.71 3.86
N GLU A 73 5.22 -12.23 2.88
CA GLU A 73 6.10 -13.40 3.06
C GLU A 73 7.21 -13.17 4.09
N ASN A 74 7.67 -11.92 4.25
CA ASN A 74 8.67 -11.56 5.27
C ASN A 74 8.11 -11.55 6.70
N PHE A 75 6.78 -11.61 6.88
CA PHE A 75 6.11 -11.58 8.18
C PHE A 75 5.49 -12.92 8.59
N ASP A 76 5.77 -14.01 7.87
CA ASP A 76 5.24 -15.35 8.16
C ASP A 76 5.94 -15.98 9.39
N TYR A 77 5.86 -15.30 10.54
CA TYR A 77 6.22 -15.83 11.84
C TYR A 77 5.15 -16.83 12.26
N LYS A 78 5.47 -18.13 12.14
CA LYS A 78 4.68 -19.20 12.74
C LYS A 78 5.22 -19.47 14.14
N PRO A 79 4.55 -19.05 15.22
CA PRO A 79 4.92 -19.51 16.55
C PRO A 79 4.73 -21.03 16.59
N ASN A 80 5.80 -21.76 16.90
CA ASN A 80 5.72 -23.18 17.21
C ASN A 80 4.88 -23.33 18.49
N PHE A 81 3.68 -23.90 18.35
CA PHE A 81 2.97 -24.54 19.45
C PHE A 81 2.66 -25.98 19.04
#